data_AF-A0A060TG51-F1
#
_entry.id   AF-A0A060TG51-F1
#
_cell.length_a   1.000
_cell.length_b   1.000
_cell.length_c   1.000
_cell.angle_alpha   90.00
_cell.angle_beta   90.00
_cell.angle_gamma   90.00
#
_symmetry.space_group_name_H-M   'P 1'
#
loop_
_entity.id
_entity.type
_entity.pdbx_description
1 polymer ?
#
loop_
_entity_poly.entity_id
_entity_poly.type
_entity_poly.pdbx_seq_one_letter_code
_entity_poly.pdbx_strand_id
1 'polypeptide(L)'
;MSESTPKPPRKEFRHPVLSAMGISRLRVPSRNWMIFWAVSGLIAGTIAYDRRERKLRREHWKDKVRHLSMVEMNALEMPRKVNVYIAPPPGDYMETSMAHFRHYIKPILVASATDYELHTLQSQGDIRYQVAEEIRNRRRRELGLPEVVPEGSKPKDEIDAQIESKLKYDTTGGVICVGRGAYTEYMNGLHEGWLGPLEKPEGLEESDASAASFPNEEADLADIHGYAPKKEADAPAASTETLNTESSGSVEPLADKSEPAPSQQESDISPVPAETVEKEEKKEEQEEKKKEDKVAPKSYIPLGQWDQAESNTQFLLAQQSKTVSEPIAIIPHSRIMGFLNTPIRIYRWFNKRHLADSIGEATVAVVFASTRPYDMNTDPDALISEVDEWPKNWKKKGIEKGSEWMAPFKVDERIGSSLSVYTSTTEQDEFSSPSSSSE
;
A
#
# COMPACT_ATOMS: atom_id res chain seq x y z
N MET A 1 38.37 48.22 33.33
CA MET A 1 38.20 46.80 33.70
C MET A 1 37.08 46.74 34.73
N SER A 2 36.04 45.92 34.51
CA SER A 2 34.93 45.75 35.46
C SER A 2 35.10 44.44 36.20
N GLU A 3 35.53 44.53 37.46
CA GLU A 3 35.89 43.37 38.29
C GLU A 3 34.63 42.58 38.72
N SER A 4 34.56 41.31 38.34
CA SER A 4 33.40 40.46 38.60
C SER A 4 33.50 39.82 39.99
N THR A 5 32.75 40.36 40.95
CA THR A 5 32.74 39.82 42.32
C THR A 5 32.24 38.37 42.36
N PRO A 6 32.94 37.46 43.07
CA PRO A 6 32.58 36.05 43.11
C PRO A 6 31.27 35.85 43.88
N LYS A 7 30.27 35.24 43.24
CA LYS A 7 29.00 34.92 43.90
C LYS A 7 29.24 33.91 45.04
N PRO A 8 28.71 34.16 46.26
CA PRO A 8 28.95 33.29 47.41
C PRO A 8 28.38 31.88 47.17
N PRO A 9 28.99 30.84 47.77
CA PRO A 9 28.49 29.48 47.66
C PRO A 9 27.08 29.38 48.24
N ARG A 10 26.15 28.81 47.46
CA ARG A 10 24.76 28.61 47.87
C ARG A 10 24.73 27.64 49.05
N LYS A 11 24.03 27.99 50.13
CA LYS A 11 23.83 27.09 51.28
C LYS A 11 23.06 25.84 50.85
N GLU A 12 23.76 24.71 50.73
CA GLU A 12 23.19 23.44 50.30
C GLU A 12 22.42 22.77 51.43
N PHE A 13 21.09 22.70 51.30
CA PHE A 13 20.23 21.99 52.24
C PHE A 13 20.58 20.48 52.27
N ARG A 14 20.78 19.92 53.48
CA ARG A 14 20.94 18.48 53.71
C ARG A 14 19.70 17.96 54.44
N HIS A 15 19.04 16.94 53.91
CA HIS A 15 17.94 16.29 54.62
C HIS A 15 18.50 15.42 55.77
N PRO A 16 18.09 15.63 57.04
CA PRO A 16 18.75 15.00 58.19
C PRO A 16 18.64 13.48 58.17
N VAL A 17 17.48 12.92 57.78
CA VAL A 17 17.25 11.46 57.73
C VAL A 17 18.19 10.76 56.74
N LEU A 18 18.43 11.36 55.57
CA LEU A 18 19.35 10.77 54.58
C LEU A 18 20.80 10.83 55.06
N SER A 19 21.17 11.89 55.79
CA SER A 19 22.50 12.00 56.42
C SER A 19 22.70 11.02 57.58
N ALA A 20 21.62 10.61 58.27
CA ALA A 20 21.68 9.60 59.32
C ALA A 20 21.77 8.16 58.78
N MET A 21 21.22 7.90 57.59
CA MET A 21 21.30 6.60 56.90
C MET A 21 22.64 6.37 56.16
N GLY A 22 23.59 7.32 56.22
CA GLY A 22 24.89 7.21 55.54
C GLY A 22 24.83 7.29 54.00
N ILE A 23 23.65 7.54 53.43
CA ILE A 23 23.43 7.56 51.98
C ILE A 23 24.12 8.80 51.38
N SER A 24 24.93 8.58 50.34
CA SER A 24 25.62 9.67 49.64
C SER A 24 24.62 10.64 48.98
N ARG A 25 25.06 11.89 48.77
CA ARG A 25 24.21 12.97 48.24
C ARG A 25 23.68 12.65 46.83
N LEU A 26 22.49 12.07 46.74
CA LEU A 26 21.75 11.95 45.48
C LEU A 26 21.43 13.36 44.94
N ARG A 27 22.24 13.82 43.99
CA ARG A 27 22.11 15.13 43.35
C ARG A 27 20.96 15.09 42.36
N VAL A 28 19.74 15.35 42.85
CA VAL A 28 18.54 15.43 41.99
C VAL A 28 18.78 16.38 40.81
N PRO A 29 18.31 16.02 39.60
CA PRO A 29 18.44 16.88 38.42
C PRO A 29 17.78 18.25 38.66
N SER A 30 18.30 19.29 38.00
CA SER A 30 17.71 20.63 38.12
C SER A 30 16.29 20.66 37.55
N ARG A 31 15.48 21.67 37.91
CA ARG A 31 14.09 21.80 37.46
C ARG A 31 13.92 21.60 35.95
N ASN A 32 14.80 22.20 35.14
CA ASN A 32 14.73 22.10 33.68
C ASN A 32 15.08 20.68 33.19
N TRP A 33 16.02 19.99 33.83
CA TRP A 33 16.33 18.58 33.56
C TRP A 33 15.19 17.64 33.99
N MET A 34 14.50 17.92 35.11
CA MET A 34 13.30 17.16 35.51
C MET A 34 12.16 17.33 34.51
N ILE A 35 11.91 18.55 34.05
CA ILE A 35 10.89 18.82 33.01
C ILE A 35 11.27 18.12 31.70
N PHE A 36 12.53 18.19 31.27
CA PHE A 36 13.03 17.49 30.09
C PHE A 36 12.79 15.98 30.18
N TRP A 37 13.27 15.32 31.24
CA TRP A 37 13.09 13.87 31.41
C TRP A 37 11.63 13.45 31.58
N ALA A 38 10.78 14.28 32.21
CA ALA A 38 9.35 14.02 32.30
C ALA A 38 8.67 14.06 30.92
N VAL A 39 8.96 15.06 30.09
CA VAL A 39 8.38 15.19 28.75
C VAL A 39 8.91 14.11 27.81
N SER A 40 10.24 13.89 27.76
CA SER A 40 10.84 12.83 26.95
C SER A 40 10.40 11.43 27.40
N GLY A 41 10.27 11.20 28.71
CA GLY A 41 9.77 9.94 29.28
C GLY A 41 8.30 9.69 28.97
N LEU A 42 7.46 10.73 29.01
CA LEU A 42 6.04 10.64 28.60
C LEU A 42 5.92 10.27 27.12
N ILE A 43 6.67 10.95 26.25
CA ILE A 43 6.68 10.68 24.80
C ILE A 43 7.20 9.26 24.50
N ALA A 44 8.33 8.86 25.10
CA ALA A 44 8.85 7.50 24.93
C ALA A 44 7.87 6.44 25.46
N GLY A 45 7.20 6.72 26.59
CA GLY A 45 6.18 5.86 27.19
C GLY A 45 4.96 5.65 26.30
N THR A 46 4.40 6.71 25.71
CA THR A 46 3.25 6.59 24.80
C THR A 46 3.63 5.89 23.47
N ILE A 47 4.85 6.08 22.97
CA ILE A 47 5.39 5.31 21.82
C ILE A 47 5.47 3.82 22.15
N ALA A 48 6.05 3.47 23.31
CA ALA A 48 6.18 2.08 23.75
C ALA A 48 4.80 1.43 24.01
N TYR A 49 3.85 2.19 24.56
CA TYR A 49 2.48 1.76 24.81
C TYR A 49 1.72 1.45 23.51
N ASP A 50 1.66 2.37 22.54
CA ASP A 50 0.96 2.11 21.26
C ASP A 50 1.63 0.98 20.46
N ARG A 51 2.97 0.85 20.50
CA ARG A 51 3.68 -0.30 19.92
C ARG A 51 3.30 -1.62 20.60
N ARG A 52 3.17 -1.64 21.93
CA ARG A 52 2.72 -2.83 22.69
C ARG A 52 1.28 -3.17 22.37
N GLU A 53 0.36 -2.21 22.43
CA GLU A 53 -1.05 -2.42 22.10
C GLU A 53 -1.20 -2.95 20.67
N ARG A 54 -0.57 -2.33 19.66
CA ARG A 54 -0.64 -2.83 18.28
C ARG A 54 -0.11 -4.26 18.12
N LYS A 55 0.87 -4.69 18.92
CA LYS A 55 1.26 -6.11 18.93
C LYS A 55 0.14 -6.96 19.52
N LEU A 56 -0.38 -6.61 20.70
CA LEU A 56 -1.46 -7.36 21.37
C LEU A 56 -2.71 -7.48 20.49
N ARG A 57 -3.13 -6.40 19.82
CA ARG A 57 -4.26 -6.42 18.87
C ARG A 57 -4.01 -7.34 17.69
N ARG A 58 -2.81 -7.27 17.08
CA ARG A 58 -2.45 -8.19 15.98
C ARG A 58 -2.44 -9.66 16.43
N GLU A 59 -1.88 -9.98 17.60
CA GLU A 59 -1.92 -11.37 18.08
C GLU A 59 -3.36 -11.82 18.38
N HIS A 60 -4.21 -10.96 18.96
CA HIS A 60 -5.63 -11.25 19.20
C HIS A 60 -6.40 -11.60 17.92
N TRP A 61 -6.26 -10.81 16.85
CA TRP A 61 -6.92 -11.09 15.56
C TRP A 61 -6.30 -12.30 14.85
N LYS A 62 -5.00 -12.57 15.02
CA LYS A 62 -4.36 -13.81 14.55
C LYS A 62 -4.89 -15.05 15.26
N ASP A 63 -4.93 -15.05 16.59
CA ASP A 63 -5.38 -16.22 17.37
C ASP A 63 -6.86 -16.53 17.14
N LYS A 64 -7.70 -15.53 16.80
CA LYS A 64 -9.08 -15.77 16.32
C LYS A 64 -9.13 -16.67 15.07
N VAL A 65 -8.32 -16.39 14.04
CA VAL A 65 -8.38 -17.12 12.76
C VAL A 65 -7.44 -18.33 12.65
N ARG A 66 -6.49 -18.46 13.57
CA ARG A 66 -5.45 -19.51 13.64
C ARG A 66 -5.99 -20.95 13.67
N HIS A 67 -7.27 -21.17 13.97
CA HIS A 67 -7.85 -22.51 13.89
C HIS A 67 -8.06 -22.98 12.44
N LEU A 68 -8.20 -22.06 11.48
CA LEU A 68 -8.39 -22.38 10.05
C LEU A 68 -7.12 -22.96 9.41
N SER A 69 -5.94 -22.45 9.79
CA SER A 69 -4.64 -22.96 9.33
C SER A 69 -4.22 -24.31 9.95
N MET A 70 -5.08 -24.89 10.79
CA MET A 70 -4.93 -26.23 11.38
C MET A 70 -5.87 -27.27 10.74
N VAL A 71 -6.67 -26.87 9.74
CA VAL A 71 -7.56 -27.78 9.01
C VAL A 71 -6.76 -28.56 7.97
N GLU A 72 -6.85 -29.88 8.00
CA GLU A 72 -6.24 -30.76 7.00
C GLU A 72 -6.98 -30.65 5.66
N MET A 73 -6.23 -30.57 4.56
CA MET A 73 -6.74 -30.36 3.20
C MET A 73 -6.17 -31.41 2.24
N ASN A 74 -6.96 -31.79 1.23
CA ASN A 74 -6.57 -32.78 0.23
C ASN A 74 -5.50 -32.23 -0.74
N ALA A 75 -4.61 -33.08 -1.25
CA ALA A 75 -3.52 -32.68 -2.15
C ALA A 75 -3.98 -32.20 -3.56
N LEU A 76 -5.28 -32.28 -3.85
CA LEU A 76 -5.92 -31.75 -5.08
C LEU A 76 -6.87 -30.56 -4.79
N GLU A 77 -7.02 -30.17 -3.53
CA GLU A 77 -7.83 -29.02 -3.13
C GLU A 77 -6.89 -27.83 -2.88
N MET A 78 -7.14 -26.73 -3.59
CA MET A 78 -6.38 -25.49 -3.47
C MET A 78 -6.98 -24.64 -2.34
N PRO A 79 -6.14 -23.96 -1.52
CA PRO A 79 -6.63 -23.12 -0.45
C PRO A 79 -7.43 -21.95 -1.01
N ARG A 80 -8.33 -21.42 -0.19
CA ARG A 80 -9.06 -20.18 -0.48
C ARG A 80 -8.09 -19.04 -0.79
N LYS A 81 -8.29 -18.41 -1.95
CA LYS A 81 -7.50 -17.28 -2.45
C LYS A 81 -8.27 -15.96 -2.29
N VAL A 82 -7.54 -14.87 -2.01
CA VAL A 82 -8.08 -13.51 -1.84
C VAL A 82 -7.27 -12.53 -2.71
N ASN A 83 -7.95 -11.74 -3.54
CA ASN A 83 -7.31 -10.79 -4.46
C ASN A 83 -7.20 -9.40 -3.79
N VAL A 84 -5.98 -8.88 -3.62
CA VAL A 84 -5.73 -7.64 -2.88
C VAL A 84 -5.29 -6.53 -3.84
N TYR A 85 -6.17 -5.55 -4.05
CA TYR A 85 -5.90 -4.36 -4.86
C TYR A 85 -5.46 -3.20 -3.98
N ILE A 86 -4.30 -2.62 -4.31
CA ILE A 86 -3.68 -1.55 -3.52
C ILE A 86 -3.34 -0.37 -4.42
N ALA A 87 -3.81 0.82 -4.03
CA ALA A 87 -3.41 2.10 -4.61
C ALA A 87 -2.52 2.90 -3.63
N PRO A 88 -1.63 3.77 -4.12
CA PRO A 88 -0.99 4.77 -3.27
C PRO A 88 -2.00 5.87 -2.89
N PRO A 89 -1.93 6.47 -1.69
CA PRO A 89 -2.67 7.71 -1.42
C PRO A 89 -2.03 8.84 -2.24
N PRO A 90 -2.82 9.80 -2.76
CA PRO A 90 -2.30 10.78 -3.71
C PRO A 90 -1.22 11.68 -3.12
N GLY A 91 -0.04 11.68 -3.76
CA GLY A 91 1.16 12.35 -3.25
C GLY A 91 1.94 11.55 -2.21
N ASP A 92 2.02 10.23 -2.37
CA ASP A 92 2.90 9.31 -1.64
C ASP A 92 3.30 8.14 -2.55
N TYR A 93 4.25 7.31 -2.12
CA TYR A 93 4.78 6.19 -2.92
C TYR A 93 4.01 4.88 -2.67
N MET A 94 3.98 3.95 -3.62
CA MET A 94 3.41 2.60 -3.43
C MET A 94 3.91 1.87 -2.17
N GLU A 95 5.19 2.01 -1.79
CA GLU A 95 5.75 1.36 -0.59
C GLU A 95 5.05 1.81 0.71
N THR A 96 4.39 2.97 0.74
CA THR A 96 3.53 3.41 1.85
C THR A 96 2.31 2.49 2.04
N SER A 97 1.66 2.10 0.96
CA SER A 97 0.49 1.22 0.97
C SER A 97 0.90 -0.25 1.17
N MET A 98 2.03 -0.65 0.57
CA MET A 98 2.66 -1.95 0.84
C MET A 98 3.03 -2.11 2.32
N ALA A 99 3.64 -1.09 2.93
CA ALA A 99 3.92 -1.09 4.37
C ALA A 99 2.64 -1.23 5.19
N HIS A 100 1.54 -0.58 4.80
CA HIS A 100 0.24 -0.70 5.47
C HIS A 100 -0.32 -2.13 5.39
N PHE A 101 -0.34 -2.75 4.20
CA PHE A 101 -0.73 -4.15 4.00
C PHE A 101 0.14 -5.12 4.83
N ARG A 102 1.46 -4.98 4.75
CA ARG A 102 2.44 -5.78 5.52
C ARG A 102 2.26 -5.67 7.04
N HIS A 103 1.77 -4.52 7.55
CA HIS A 103 1.62 -4.28 8.98
C HIS A 103 0.28 -4.75 9.59
N TYR A 104 -0.82 -4.72 8.84
CA TYR A 104 -2.16 -4.98 9.39
C TYR A 104 -2.84 -6.20 8.76
N ILE A 105 -2.92 -6.25 7.42
CA ILE A 105 -3.71 -7.25 6.67
C ILE A 105 -2.94 -8.57 6.56
N LYS A 106 -1.74 -8.55 5.96
CA LYS A 106 -0.91 -9.76 5.71
C LYS A 106 -0.73 -10.67 6.94
N PRO A 107 -0.46 -10.15 8.16
CA PRO A 107 -0.27 -11.02 9.33
C PRO A 107 -1.49 -11.87 9.72
N ILE A 108 -2.70 -11.48 9.30
CA ILE A 108 -3.96 -12.19 9.59
C ILE A 108 -4.23 -13.25 8.50
N LEU A 109 -4.10 -12.89 7.22
CA LEU A 109 -4.21 -13.83 6.10
C LEU A 109 -3.19 -14.98 6.23
N VAL A 110 -1.95 -14.67 6.59
CA VAL A 110 -0.91 -15.68 6.86
C VAL A 110 -1.20 -16.53 8.11
N ALA A 111 -1.95 -16.01 9.10
CA ALA A 111 -2.34 -16.79 10.29
C ALA A 111 -3.52 -17.73 10.03
N SER A 112 -4.36 -17.42 9.05
CA SER A 112 -5.46 -18.29 8.58
C SER A 112 -5.05 -19.26 7.47
N ALA A 113 -3.84 -19.11 6.92
CA ALA A 113 -3.37 -19.82 5.74
C ALA A 113 -4.27 -19.65 4.50
N THR A 114 -5.02 -18.55 4.43
CA THR A 114 -5.67 -18.10 3.19
C THR A 114 -4.61 -17.57 2.24
N ASP A 115 -4.59 -18.07 1.01
CA ASP A 115 -3.73 -17.57 -0.05
C ASP A 115 -4.16 -16.17 -0.47
N TYR A 116 -3.22 -15.36 -0.98
CA TYR A 116 -3.54 -14.02 -1.46
C TYR A 116 -2.68 -13.63 -2.67
N GLU A 117 -3.33 -13.09 -3.70
CA GLU A 117 -2.64 -12.37 -4.77
C GLU A 117 -2.65 -10.87 -4.47
N LEU A 118 -1.61 -10.17 -4.93
CA LEU A 118 -1.36 -8.78 -4.58
C LEU A 118 -1.09 -7.97 -5.85
N HIS A 119 -2.08 -7.20 -6.27
CA HIS A 119 -1.99 -6.36 -7.46
C HIS A 119 -1.44 -4.98 -7.05
N THR A 120 -0.11 -4.85 -7.16
CA THR A 120 0.61 -3.58 -7.01
C THR A 120 0.67 -2.86 -8.34
N LEU A 121 -0.06 -1.77 -8.47
CA LEU A 121 -0.23 -1.05 -9.73
C LEU A 121 0.13 0.43 -9.54
N GLN A 122 0.95 0.97 -10.44
CA GLN A 122 1.64 2.25 -10.26
C GLN A 122 0.83 3.43 -10.82
N SER A 123 0.09 3.23 -11.91
CA SER A 123 -0.69 4.27 -12.57
C SER A 123 -2.16 4.27 -12.14
N GLN A 124 -2.77 5.45 -12.16
CA GLN A 124 -4.23 5.57 -12.01
C GLN A 124 -4.94 4.95 -13.21
N GLY A 125 -5.96 4.13 -12.95
CA GLY A 125 -6.75 3.42 -13.96
C GLY A 125 -6.25 2.01 -14.27
N ASP A 126 -5.10 1.60 -13.71
CA ASP A 126 -4.55 0.26 -13.86
C ASP A 126 -5.45 -0.80 -13.23
N ILE A 127 -5.97 -0.56 -12.01
CA ILE A 127 -6.82 -1.53 -11.28
C ILE A 127 -8.13 -1.71 -12.07
N ARG A 128 -8.70 -0.61 -12.55
CA ARG A 128 -9.88 -0.62 -13.43
C ARG A 128 -9.61 -1.45 -14.69
N TYR A 129 -8.48 -1.21 -15.36
CA TYR A 129 -8.13 -1.89 -16.60
C TYR A 129 -7.94 -3.39 -16.40
N GLN A 130 -7.16 -3.82 -15.39
CA GLN A 130 -6.94 -5.24 -15.10
C GLN A 130 -8.27 -5.97 -14.82
N VAL A 131 -9.12 -5.41 -13.95
CA VAL A 131 -10.43 -6.00 -13.59
C VAL A 131 -11.37 -6.06 -14.80
N ALA A 132 -11.41 -4.99 -15.61
CA ALA A 132 -12.21 -4.97 -16.83
C ALA A 132 -11.73 -6.00 -17.87
N GLU A 133 -10.41 -6.21 -18.02
CA GLU A 133 -9.86 -7.23 -18.91
C GLU A 133 -10.07 -8.65 -18.40
N GLU A 134 -9.98 -8.91 -17.10
CA GLU A 134 -10.30 -10.22 -16.53
C GLU A 134 -11.75 -10.62 -16.85
N ILE A 135 -12.70 -9.70 -16.66
CA ILE A 135 -14.11 -9.91 -16.99
C ILE A 135 -14.32 -10.04 -18.51
N ARG A 136 -13.62 -9.25 -19.34
CA ARG A 136 -13.65 -9.41 -20.81
C ARG A 136 -13.12 -10.78 -21.23
N ASN A 137 -12.01 -11.25 -20.65
CA ASN A 137 -11.43 -12.56 -20.96
C ASN A 137 -12.35 -13.70 -20.53
N ARG A 138 -12.97 -13.60 -19.35
CA ARG A 138 -14.05 -14.50 -18.95
C ARG A 138 -15.19 -14.51 -19.98
N ARG A 139 -15.71 -13.34 -20.38
CA ARG A 139 -16.78 -13.22 -21.38
C ARG A 139 -16.37 -13.74 -22.77
N ARG A 140 -15.10 -13.58 -23.18
CA ARG A 140 -14.52 -14.16 -24.41
C ARG A 140 -14.50 -15.69 -24.32
N ARG A 141 -14.03 -16.25 -23.20
CA ARG A 141 -14.02 -17.70 -22.90
C ARG A 141 -15.43 -18.31 -22.91
N GLU A 142 -16.40 -17.63 -22.30
CA GLU A 142 -17.83 -17.99 -22.33
C GLU A 142 -18.46 -17.94 -23.75
N LEU A 143 -17.79 -17.31 -24.73
CA LEU A 143 -18.18 -17.25 -26.14
C LEU A 143 -17.29 -18.09 -27.07
N GLY A 144 -16.24 -18.74 -26.56
CA GLY A 144 -15.24 -19.45 -27.38
C GLY A 144 -14.32 -18.54 -28.21
N LEU A 145 -14.23 -17.24 -27.86
CA LEU A 145 -13.30 -16.28 -28.45
C LEU A 145 -11.90 -16.40 -27.81
N PRO A 146 -10.81 -16.07 -28.54
CA PRO A 146 -9.47 -16.04 -27.97
C PRO A 146 -9.36 -15.00 -26.85
N GLU A 147 -8.60 -15.33 -25.81
CA GLU A 147 -8.33 -14.42 -24.70
C GLU A 147 -7.18 -13.46 -25.06
N VAL A 148 -7.29 -12.19 -24.61
CA VAL A 148 -6.22 -11.20 -24.70
C VAL A 148 -5.43 -11.30 -23.41
N VAL A 149 -4.28 -11.99 -23.46
CA VAL A 149 -3.41 -12.22 -22.30
C VAL A 149 -2.30 -11.17 -22.31
N PRO A 150 -1.98 -10.50 -21.17
CA PRO A 150 -1.02 -9.42 -21.14
C PRO A 150 0.38 -9.82 -21.64
N GLU A 151 1.07 -8.87 -22.29
CA GLU A 151 2.39 -9.08 -22.90
C GLU A 151 3.42 -9.62 -21.88
N GLY A 152 4.08 -10.72 -22.22
CA GLY A 152 5.06 -11.38 -21.34
C GLY A 152 4.50 -12.49 -20.45
N SER A 153 3.17 -12.66 -20.40
CA SER A 153 2.59 -13.92 -19.95
C SER A 153 3.03 -15.07 -20.85
N LYS A 154 3.37 -16.22 -20.25
CA LYS A 154 3.64 -17.44 -21.02
C LYS A 154 2.30 -18.09 -21.39
N PRO A 155 2.11 -18.59 -22.63
CA PRO A 155 1.00 -19.47 -22.91
C PRO A 155 1.12 -20.70 -22.00
N LYS A 156 0.01 -21.14 -21.39
CA LYS A 156 0.00 -22.35 -20.57
C LYS A 156 0.20 -23.56 -21.46
N ASP A 157 1.06 -24.50 -21.06
CA ASP A 157 1.24 -25.74 -21.82
C ASP A 157 0.00 -26.65 -21.67
N GLU A 158 -0.21 -27.57 -22.62
CA GLU A 158 -1.31 -28.55 -22.55
C GLU A 158 -1.25 -29.41 -21.26
N ILE A 159 -0.06 -29.54 -20.68
CA ILE A 159 0.19 -30.24 -19.42
C ILE A 159 -0.34 -29.43 -18.23
N ASP A 160 -0.15 -28.11 -18.22
CA ASP A 160 -0.64 -27.22 -17.17
C ASP A 160 -2.18 -27.22 -17.15
N ALA A 161 -2.81 -27.11 -18.32
CA ALA A 161 -4.27 -27.21 -18.46
C ALA A 161 -4.81 -28.58 -17.97
N GLN A 162 -4.05 -29.67 -18.19
CA GLN A 162 -4.36 -30.99 -17.64
C GLN A 162 -4.11 -31.14 -16.13
N ILE A 163 -3.36 -30.23 -15.50
CA ILE A 163 -3.18 -30.16 -14.05
C ILE A 163 -4.30 -29.30 -13.44
N GLU A 164 -4.53 -28.10 -13.97
CA GLU A 164 -5.57 -27.18 -13.50
C GLU A 164 -6.97 -27.80 -13.55
N SER A 165 -7.29 -28.57 -14.60
CA SER A 165 -8.56 -29.31 -14.72
C SER A 165 -8.77 -30.42 -13.68
N LYS A 166 -7.76 -30.77 -12.88
CA LYS A 166 -7.84 -31.74 -11.77
C LYS A 166 -7.80 -31.07 -10.39
N LEU A 167 -7.43 -29.79 -10.32
CA LEU A 167 -7.42 -29.02 -9.08
C LEU A 167 -8.84 -28.52 -8.76
N LYS A 168 -9.23 -28.61 -7.49
CA LYS A 168 -10.44 -27.98 -6.98
C LYS A 168 -10.07 -26.66 -6.32
N TYR A 169 -10.47 -25.56 -6.94
CA TYR A 169 -10.39 -24.23 -6.34
C TYR A 169 -11.62 -23.98 -5.48
N ASP A 170 -11.44 -23.37 -4.31
CA ASP A 170 -12.56 -22.87 -3.50
C ASP A 170 -13.25 -21.72 -4.24
N THR A 171 -14.56 -21.85 -4.48
CA THR A 171 -15.38 -20.80 -5.09
C THR A 171 -15.70 -19.64 -4.14
N THR A 172 -15.37 -19.77 -2.86
CA THR A 172 -15.59 -18.77 -1.82
C THR A 172 -14.51 -17.68 -1.90
N GLY A 173 -14.28 -17.08 -3.07
CA GLY A 173 -13.26 -16.06 -3.30
C GLY A 173 -13.44 -14.78 -2.47
N GLY A 174 -12.76 -13.69 -2.83
CA GLY A 174 -12.89 -12.44 -2.11
C GLY A 174 -11.88 -11.38 -2.53
N VAL A 175 -12.34 -10.13 -2.58
CA VAL A 175 -11.53 -8.98 -2.95
C VAL A 175 -11.30 -8.06 -1.75
N ILE A 176 -10.06 -7.60 -1.57
CA ILE A 176 -9.69 -6.56 -0.60
C ILE A 176 -9.21 -5.32 -1.36
N CYS A 177 -9.96 -4.22 -1.25
CA CYS A 177 -9.57 -2.91 -1.78
C CYS A 177 -8.97 -2.06 -0.66
N VAL A 178 -7.70 -1.66 -0.80
CA VAL A 178 -6.97 -0.85 0.19
C VAL A 178 -7.00 0.62 -0.22
N GLY A 179 -7.80 1.42 0.51
CA GLY A 179 -8.00 2.85 0.29
C GLY A 179 -9.08 3.18 -0.75
N ARG A 180 -9.64 4.39 -0.65
CA ARG A 180 -10.73 4.84 -1.54
C ARG A 180 -10.41 4.74 -3.04
N GLY A 181 -9.18 5.06 -3.46
CA GLY A 181 -8.77 5.01 -4.87
C GLY A 181 -8.91 3.61 -5.48
N ALA A 182 -8.36 2.59 -4.80
CA ALA A 182 -8.47 1.20 -5.22
C ALA A 182 -9.92 0.70 -5.28
N TYR A 183 -10.75 1.08 -4.30
CA TYR A 183 -12.18 0.74 -4.30
C TYR A 183 -12.92 1.37 -5.49
N THR A 184 -12.69 2.65 -5.76
CA THR A 184 -13.29 3.36 -6.90
C THR A 184 -12.84 2.77 -8.24
N GLU A 185 -11.56 2.44 -8.43
CA GLU A 185 -11.09 1.80 -9.66
C GLU A 185 -11.62 0.37 -9.85
N TYR A 186 -11.57 -0.47 -8.80
CA TYR A 186 -12.10 -1.83 -8.85
C TYR A 186 -13.58 -1.83 -9.27
N MET A 187 -14.37 -0.95 -8.65
CA MET A 187 -15.79 -0.80 -8.98
C MET A 187 -15.99 -0.26 -10.40
N ASN A 188 -15.20 0.73 -10.86
CA ASN A 188 -15.25 1.17 -12.26
C ASN A 188 -14.89 0.01 -13.23
N GLY A 189 -13.94 -0.85 -12.86
CA GLY A 189 -13.53 -2.03 -13.63
C GLY A 189 -14.64 -3.08 -13.74
N LEU A 190 -15.39 -3.32 -12.67
CA LEU A 190 -16.60 -4.16 -12.70
C LEU A 190 -17.63 -3.63 -13.70
N HIS A 191 -17.94 -2.32 -13.67
CA HIS A 191 -18.87 -1.71 -14.63
C HIS A 191 -18.36 -1.84 -16.07
N GLU A 192 -17.10 -1.48 -16.32
CA GLU A 192 -16.52 -1.47 -17.66
C GLU A 192 -16.34 -2.88 -18.25
N GLY A 193 -16.02 -3.88 -17.41
CA GLY A 193 -15.89 -5.27 -17.81
C GLY A 193 -17.23 -5.93 -18.16
N TRP A 194 -18.30 -5.64 -17.42
CA TRP A 194 -19.63 -6.24 -17.61
C TRP A 194 -20.52 -5.52 -18.62
N LEU A 195 -20.49 -4.18 -18.62
CA LEU A 195 -21.33 -3.35 -19.48
C LEU A 195 -20.59 -2.92 -20.76
N GLY A 196 -19.26 -2.80 -20.71
CA GLY A 196 -18.44 -2.37 -21.83
C GLY A 196 -18.29 -3.39 -22.96
N PRO A 197 -17.78 -2.93 -24.11
CA PRO A 197 -17.47 -3.79 -25.24
C PRO A 197 -16.28 -4.71 -24.95
N LEU A 198 -16.21 -5.83 -25.69
CA LEU A 198 -15.11 -6.79 -25.62
C LEU A 198 -13.87 -6.32 -26.38
N GLU A 199 -14.04 -5.43 -27.36
CA GLU A 199 -12.98 -4.84 -28.17
C GLU A 199 -12.93 -3.33 -27.91
N LYS A 200 -11.77 -2.73 -28.16
CA LYS A 200 -11.53 -1.29 -27.96
C LYS A 200 -12.34 -0.51 -29.01
N PRO A 201 -13.25 0.41 -28.62
CA PRO A 201 -14.09 1.09 -29.58
C PRO A 201 -13.30 2.06 -30.47
N GLU A 202 -13.59 2.02 -31.77
CA GLU A 202 -12.99 2.90 -32.77
C GLU A 202 -13.22 4.38 -32.42
N GLY A 203 -12.15 5.17 -32.37
CA GLY A 203 -12.17 6.57 -31.93
C GLY A 203 -11.57 6.81 -30.54
N LEU A 204 -11.32 5.78 -29.72
CA LEU A 204 -10.41 5.89 -28.58
C LEU A 204 -8.94 5.80 -29.04
N GLU A 205 -8.49 6.83 -29.75
CA GLU A 205 -7.08 6.96 -30.16
C GLU A 205 -6.14 6.95 -28.95
N GLU A 206 -4.98 6.32 -29.15
CA GLU A 206 -3.86 6.22 -28.20
C GLU A 206 -3.15 7.56 -28.07
N SER A 207 -3.90 8.48 -27.45
CA SER A 207 -3.45 9.77 -26.97
C SER A 207 -2.70 9.55 -25.64
N ASP A 208 -1.54 8.89 -25.73
CA ASP A 208 -0.58 8.69 -24.64
C ASP A 208 -0.36 10.01 -23.89
N ALA A 209 -0.22 11.11 -24.65
CA ALA A 209 -0.10 12.49 -24.19
C ALA A 209 -1.20 13.00 -23.22
N SER A 210 -2.32 12.28 -23.08
CA SER A 210 -3.43 12.63 -22.18
C SER A 210 -3.57 11.66 -21.01
N ALA A 211 -3.21 10.38 -21.15
CA ALA A 211 -3.13 9.45 -20.04
C ALA A 211 -1.86 9.76 -19.19
N ALA A 212 -0.72 9.96 -19.85
CA ALA A 212 0.55 10.41 -19.26
C ALA A 212 0.52 11.88 -18.76
N SER A 213 -0.67 12.41 -18.45
CA SER A 213 -0.86 13.77 -17.94
C SER A 213 -1.12 13.83 -16.43
N PHE A 214 -1.47 12.71 -15.77
CA PHE A 214 -1.30 12.58 -14.32
C PHE A 214 0.10 12.06 -14.01
N PRO A 215 0.81 12.62 -13.00
CA PRO A 215 2.26 12.53 -12.98
C PRO A 215 2.76 11.27 -12.30
N ASN A 216 3.96 10.83 -12.69
CA ASN A 216 4.81 9.93 -11.91
C ASN A 216 4.88 10.43 -10.45
N GLU A 217 4.91 9.51 -9.48
CA GLU A 217 4.77 9.78 -8.02
C GLU A 217 5.63 10.98 -7.55
N GLU A 218 6.85 11.09 -8.08
CA GLU A 218 7.81 12.17 -7.81
C GLU A 218 7.28 13.59 -8.03
N ALA A 219 6.49 13.83 -9.07
CA ALA A 219 6.08 15.17 -9.47
C ALA A 219 4.85 15.67 -8.68
N ASP A 220 3.96 14.78 -8.25
CA ASP A 220 2.96 15.13 -7.23
C ASP A 220 3.61 15.34 -5.85
N LEU A 221 4.62 14.53 -5.49
CA LEU A 221 5.41 14.73 -4.28
C LEU A 221 6.15 16.08 -4.29
N ALA A 222 6.73 16.49 -5.41
CA ALA A 222 7.39 17.80 -5.56
C ALA A 222 6.41 18.96 -5.30
N ASP A 223 5.22 18.92 -5.91
CA ASP A 223 4.15 19.91 -5.73
C ASP A 223 3.60 19.97 -4.29
N ILE A 224 3.64 18.85 -3.55
CA ILE A 224 3.08 18.72 -2.20
C ILE A 224 4.10 19.04 -1.10
N HIS A 225 5.36 18.65 -1.29
CA HIS A 225 6.45 18.91 -0.35
C HIS A 225 7.17 20.24 -0.59
N GLY A 226 6.92 20.90 -1.74
CA GLY A 226 7.59 22.14 -2.12
C GLY A 226 9.07 21.95 -2.47
N TYR A 227 9.45 20.72 -2.82
CA TYR A 227 10.83 20.35 -3.14
C TYR A 227 10.92 20.03 -4.63
N ALA A 228 11.26 21.04 -5.45
CA ALA A 228 11.54 20.81 -6.85
C ALA A 228 12.78 19.89 -6.98
N PRO A 229 12.71 18.77 -7.72
CA PRO A 229 13.89 17.97 -8.00
C PRO A 229 14.90 18.83 -8.75
N LYS A 230 16.15 18.85 -8.26
CA LYS A 230 17.24 19.44 -9.03
C LYS A 230 17.45 18.56 -10.26
N LYS A 231 17.05 19.05 -11.43
CA LYS A 231 17.58 18.52 -12.69
C LYS A 231 19.09 18.71 -12.67
N GLU A 232 19.84 17.61 -12.74
CA GLU A 232 21.27 17.64 -13.02
C GLU A 232 21.43 18.03 -14.49
N ALA A 233 21.48 19.34 -14.73
CA ALA A 233 21.71 19.90 -16.05
C ALA A 233 23.22 20.10 -16.27
N ASP A 234 23.77 19.30 -17.18
CA ASP A 234 24.99 19.48 -17.96
C ASP A 234 26.21 20.12 -17.26
N ALA A 235 27.24 19.29 -17.04
CA ALA A 235 28.59 19.79 -16.80
C ALA A 235 29.24 20.28 -18.12
N PRO A 236 29.62 21.57 -18.24
CA PRO A 236 30.43 22.03 -19.36
C PRO A 236 31.92 21.75 -19.09
N ALA A 237 32.61 21.15 -20.07
CA ALA A 237 34.02 20.85 -19.94
C ALA A 237 34.93 22.06 -20.22
N ALA A 238 36.05 22.12 -19.49
CA ALA A 238 37.30 22.82 -19.81
C ALA A 238 37.29 24.34 -20.07
N SER A 239 37.94 25.07 -19.17
CA SER A 239 38.97 26.06 -19.53
C SER A 239 40.01 26.14 -18.42
N THR A 240 41.28 26.23 -18.80
CA THR A 240 42.43 26.19 -17.88
C THR A 240 42.87 27.57 -17.46
N GLU A 241 43.17 27.77 -16.18
CA GLU A 241 44.25 28.68 -15.79
C GLU A 241 44.94 28.18 -14.51
N THR A 242 46.24 28.43 -14.38
CA THR A 242 47.12 27.82 -13.38
C THR A 242 47.50 28.77 -12.26
N LEU A 243 47.65 28.25 -11.05
CA LEU A 243 48.63 28.78 -10.08
C LEU A 243 49.05 27.68 -9.09
N ASN A 244 50.36 27.55 -8.88
CA ASN A 244 50.96 26.59 -7.95
C ASN A 244 51.01 27.16 -6.52
N THR A 245 51.29 26.30 -5.53
CA THR A 245 52.54 26.33 -4.71
C THR A 245 52.34 25.72 -3.32
N GLU A 246 52.89 24.52 -3.10
CA GLU A 246 53.42 23.99 -1.80
C GLU A 246 52.45 23.84 -0.58
N SER A 247 52.69 22.98 0.43
CA SER A 247 53.79 22.01 0.69
C SER A 247 53.30 20.81 1.53
N SER A 248 53.91 19.64 1.28
CA SER A 248 54.23 18.51 2.18
C SER A 248 53.63 18.40 3.60
N GLY A 249 53.23 17.17 3.98
CA GLY A 249 52.80 16.82 5.34
C GLY A 249 52.62 15.30 5.60
N SER A 250 53.50 14.44 5.09
CA SER A 250 53.38 12.98 5.21
C SER A 250 53.90 12.42 6.55
N VAL A 251 53.19 11.42 7.10
CA VAL A 251 53.77 10.33 7.92
C VAL A 251 53.05 9.02 7.54
N GLU A 252 53.81 7.98 7.23
CA GLU A 252 53.35 6.64 6.81
C GLU A 252 53.58 5.55 7.91
N PRO A 253 53.15 4.29 7.72
CA PRO A 253 52.98 3.31 8.82
C PRO A 253 54.20 2.40 9.05
N LEU A 254 54.05 1.41 9.95
CA LEU A 254 54.99 0.28 10.12
C LEU A 254 54.26 -1.08 10.17
N ALA A 255 54.87 -2.10 9.55
CA ALA A 255 54.56 -3.53 9.74
C ALA A 255 55.18 -4.05 11.08
N ASP A 256 55.17 -5.33 11.51
CA ASP A 256 55.30 -6.65 10.87
C ASP A 256 54.98 -7.74 11.95
N LYS A 257 54.80 -9.06 11.79
CA LYS A 257 54.77 -10.10 10.73
C LYS A 257 53.95 -11.32 11.34
N SER A 258 53.84 -12.59 10.91
CA SER A 258 54.44 -13.43 9.84
C SER A 258 53.59 -14.67 9.47
N GLU A 259 54.04 -15.35 8.41
CA GLU A 259 53.60 -16.64 7.84
C GLU A 259 54.24 -17.88 8.55
N PRO A 260 54.07 -19.18 8.14
CA PRO A 260 53.92 -19.72 6.76
C PRO A 260 52.89 -20.86 6.49
N ALA A 261 52.66 -21.13 5.20
CA ALA A 261 51.99 -22.32 4.62
C ALA A 261 52.99 -23.48 4.32
N PRO A 262 52.65 -24.64 3.69
CA PRO A 262 52.02 -24.81 2.35
C PRO A 262 50.89 -25.92 2.33
N SER A 263 50.27 -26.42 1.24
CA SER A 263 50.59 -26.42 -0.21
C SER A 263 49.35 -26.46 -1.14
N GLN A 264 49.43 -25.71 -2.25
CA GLN A 264 49.04 -26.00 -3.65
C GLN A 264 47.92 -27.02 -3.98
N GLN A 265 46.94 -26.58 -4.78
CA GLN A 265 46.83 -26.97 -6.20
C GLN A 265 46.00 -25.95 -7.01
N GLU A 266 46.26 -25.82 -8.31
CA GLU A 266 45.72 -24.78 -9.21
C GLU A 266 44.88 -25.38 -10.35
N SER A 267 43.89 -24.62 -10.86
CA SER A 267 43.37 -24.76 -12.23
C SER A 267 42.72 -23.45 -12.68
N ASP A 268 43.06 -22.96 -13.87
CA ASP A 268 42.82 -21.61 -14.35
C ASP A 268 41.35 -21.14 -14.44
N ILE A 269 41.13 -19.85 -14.16
CA ILE A 269 39.96 -19.08 -14.62
C ILE A 269 40.46 -17.76 -15.22
N SER A 270 40.25 -17.57 -16.52
CA SER A 270 40.48 -16.28 -17.18
C SER A 270 39.39 -15.27 -16.82
N PRO A 271 39.71 -13.98 -16.61
CA PRO A 271 38.73 -12.97 -16.20
C PRO A 271 37.78 -12.57 -17.34
N VAL A 272 36.48 -12.53 -17.05
CA VAL A 272 35.45 -11.92 -17.91
C VAL A 272 35.52 -10.38 -17.76
N PRO A 273 35.41 -9.59 -18.84
CA PRO A 273 35.47 -8.12 -18.75
C PRO A 273 34.30 -7.50 -17.97
N ALA A 274 34.58 -6.51 -17.13
CA ALA A 274 33.56 -5.80 -16.33
C ALA A 274 32.50 -5.09 -17.18
N GLU A 275 32.81 -4.70 -18.43
CA GLU A 275 31.87 -4.06 -19.36
C GLU A 275 30.66 -4.92 -19.72
N THR A 276 30.69 -6.24 -19.45
CA THR A 276 29.56 -7.14 -19.76
C THR A 276 28.46 -7.02 -18.72
N VAL A 277 28.82 -6.98 -17.42
CA VAL A 277 27.86 -6.91 -16.29
C VAL A 277 27.12 -5.58 -16.29
N GLU A 278 27.83 -4.46 -16.42
CA GLU A 278 27.20 -3.13 -16.51
C GLU A 278 26.20 -2.99 -17.68
N LYS A 279 26.33 -3.80 -18.74
CA LYS A 279 25.42 -3.79 -19.91
C LYS A 279 24.19 -4.67 -19.72
N GLU A 280 24.21 -5.59 -18.79
CA GLU A 280 23.05 -6.41 -18.42
C GLU A 280 22.26 -5.69 -17.32
N GLU A 281 22.92 -5.17 -16.28
CA GLU A 281 22.27 -4.30 -15.27
C GLU A 281 21.59 -3.08 -15.91
N LYS A 282 22.27 -2.34 -16.80
CA LYS A 282 21.67 -1.18 -17.52
C LYS A 282 20.63 -1.57 -18.57
N LYS A 283 20.45 -2.87 -18.87
CA LYS A 283 19.34 -3.37 -19.70
C LYS A 283 18.14 -3.75 -18.84
N GLU A 284 18.35 -4.46 -17.74
CA GLU A 284 17.28 -4.79 -16.80
C GLU A 284 16.69 -3.51 -16.20
N GLU A 285 17.52 -2.56 -15.76
CA GLU A 285 17.08 -1.24 -15.26
C GLU A 285 16.34 -0.41 -16.34
N GLN A 286 16.66 -0.58 -17.63
CA GLN A 286 15.94 0.07 -18.74
C GLN A 286 14.67 -0.67 -19.16
N GLU A 287 14.58 -1.97 -18.91
CA GLU A 287 13.35 -2.74 -19.11
C GLU A 287 12.37 -2.59 -17.95
N GLU A 288 12.85 -2.46 -16.70
CA GLU A 288 12.00 -2.07 -15.57
C GLU A 288 11.41 -0.68 -15.80
N LYS A 289 12.23 0.35 -16.07
CA LYS A 289 11.72 1.71 -16.34
C LYS A 289 10.75 1.78 -17.54
N LYS A 290 10.93 0.93 -18.56
CA LYS A 290 9.97 0.80 -19.68
C LYS A 290 8.70 0.00 -19.37
N LYS A 291 8.67 -0.73 -18.24
CA LYS A 291 7.45 -1.35 -17.69
C LYS A 291 6.75 -0.38 -16.74
N GLU A 292 7.49 0.47 -16.02
CA GLU A 292 6.95 1.50 -15.12
C GLU A 292 6.23 2.64 -15.87
N ASP A 293 6.77 3.11 -17.01
CA ASP A 293 6.15 4.18 -17.82
C ASP A 293 4.94 3.70 -18.69
N LYS A 294 4.47 2.44 -18.55
CA LYS A 294 3.28 1.94 -19.27
C LYS A 294 1.99 2.42 -18.58
N VAL A 295 1.52 3.61 -18.98
CA VAL A 295 0.30 4.23 -18.45
C VAL A 295 -0.97 3.44 -18.80
N ALA A 296 -1.90 3.34 -17.85
CA ALA A 296 -3.22 2.75 -18.02
C ALA A 296 -3.96 3.24 -19.29
N PRO A 297 -4.53 2.35 -20.12
CA PRO A 297 -5.42 2.76 -21.20
C PRO A 297 -6.74 3.28 -20.63
N LYS A 298 -7.30 4.30 -21.30
CA LYS A 298 -8.58 4.94 -20.95
C LYS A 298 -9.75 3.96 -20.98
N SER A 299 -10.74 4.17 -20.10
CA SER A 299 -11.95 3.34 -20.06
C SER A 299 -12.71 3.34 -21.38
N TYR A 300 -13.23 2.17 -21.76
CA TYR A 300 -13.98 1.99 -23.00
C TYR A 300 -15.39 2.63 -22.94
N ILE A 301 -15.85 3.00 -21.75
CA ILE A 301 -17.07 3.79 -21.49
C ILE A 301 -16.67 5.03 -20.64
N PRO A 302 -17.23 6.22 -20.87
CA PRO A 302 -17.02 7.38 -20.00
C PRO A 302 -17.58 7.15 -18.58
N LEU A 303 -16.74 7.36 -17.57
CA LEU A 303 -17.04 7.10 -16.17
C LEU A 303 -18.35 7.78 -15.71
N GLY A 304 -19.20 7.02 -15.03
CA GLY A 304 -20.48 7.51 -14.49
C GLY A 304 -21.65 7.53 -15.48
N GLN A 305 -21.46 7.16 -16.76
CA GLN A 305 -22.54 7.06 -17.76
C GLN A 305 -23.01 5.62 -18.00
N TRP A 306 -22.81 4.73 -17.01
CA TRP A 306 -23.11 3.30 -17.06
C TRP A 306 -24.55 2.97 -17.47
N ASP A 307 -25.52 3.82 -17.08
CA ASP A 307 -26.95 3.71 -17.41
C ASP A 307 -27.23 3.60 -18.92
N GLN A 308 -26.33 4.17 -19.75
CA GLN A 308 -26.49 4.19 -21.22
C GLN A 308 -26.03 2.88 -21.88
N ALA A 309 -25.33 2.00 -21.17
CA ALA A 309 -24.79 0.77 -21.70
C ALA A 309 -25.81 -0.38 -21.63
N GLU A 310 -26.03 -1.06 -22.77
CA GLU A 310 -26.97 -2.18 -22.88
C GLU A 310 -26.54 -3.40 -22.03
N SER A 311 -27.52 -4.15 -21.52
CA SER A 311 -27.24 -5.32 -20.67
C SER A 311 -26.84 -6.52 -21.51
N ASN A 312 -25.54 -6.89 -21.46
CA ASN A 312 -25.00 -8.04 -22.16
C ASN A 312 -25.62 -9.37 -21.68
N THR A 313 -25.81 -10.34 -22.57
CA THR A 313 -26.40 -11.66 -22.23
C THR A 313 -25.59 -12.41 -21.17
N GLN A 314 -24.25 -12.39 -21.27
CA GLN A 314 -23.37 -13.01 -20.28
C GLN A 314 -23.49 -12.37 -18.89
N PHE A 315 -23.75 -11.05 -18.81
CA PHE A 315 -23.99 -10.39 -17.52
C PHE A 315 -25.28 -10.91 -16.85
N LEU A 316 -26.34 -11.15 -17.63
CA LEU A 316 -27.59 -11.73 -17.09
C LEU A 316 -27.39 -13.17 -16.59
N LEU A 317 -26.56 -13.97 -17.26
CA LEU A 317 -26.18 -15.32 -16.81
C LEU A 317 -25.30 -15.27 -15.55
N ALA A 318 -24.37 -14.31 -15.47
CA ALA A 318 -23.56 -14.06 -14.27
C ALA A 318 -24.44 -13.62 -13.08
N GLN A 319 -25.46 -12.79 -13.32
CA GLN A 319 -26.42 -12.35 -12.31
C GLN A 319 -27.29 -13.51 -11.80
N GLN A 320 -27.82 -14.35 -12.70
CA GLN A 320 -28.60 -15.54 -12.32
C GLN A 320 -27.77 -16.56 -11.50
N SER A 321 -26.49 -16.72 -11.83
CA SER A 321 -25.57 -17.61 -11.12
C SER A 321 -24.92 -16.98 -9.88
N LYS A 322 -25.18 -15.69 -9.59
CA LYS A 322 -24.50 -14.89 -8.55
C LYS A 322 -22.97 -14.86 -8.68
N THR A 323 -22.46 -14.88 -9.91
CA THR A 323 -21.02 -14.84 -10.23
C THR A 323 -20.55 -13.49 -10.77
N VAL A 324 -21.32 -12.41 -10.61
CA VAL A 324 -20.98 -11.06 -11.12
C VAL A 324 -19.71 -10.50 -10.50
N SER A 325 -19.49 -10.73 -9.21
CA SER A 325 -18.34 -10.27 -8.44
C SER A 325 -18.08 -11.22 -7.29
N GLU A 326 -16.82 -11.33 -6.87
CA GLU A 326 -16.49 -11.81 -5.52
C GLU A 326 -16.95 -10.77 -4.47
N PRO A 327 -17.13 -11.14 -3.19
CA PRO A 327 -17.46 -10.16 -2.15
C PRO A 327 -16.29 -9.22 -1.86
N ILE A 328 -16.61 -7.97 -1.51
CA ILE A 328 -15.64 -6.87 -1.43
C ILE A 328 -15.39 -6.46 0.03
N ALA A 329 -14.13 -6.33 0.45
CA ALA A 329 -13.74 -5.66 1.67
C ALA A 329 -13.10 -4.30 1.35
N ILE A 330 -13.57 -3.27 2.06
CA ILE A 330 -13.14 -1.88 1.87
C ILE A 330 -12.30 -1.48 3.09
N ILE A 331 -10.98 -1.38 2.93
CA ILE A 331 -10.05 -1.15 4.05
C ILE A 331 -9.47 0.28 4.00
N PRO A 332 -9.55 1.08 5.09
CA PRO A 332 -9.10 2.47 5.09
C PRO A 332 -7.59 2.64 4.94
N HIS A 333 -7.15 3.45 3.98
CA HIS A 333 -5.76 3.90 3.79
C HIS A 333 -5.57 5.43 4.02
N SER A 334 -6.31 6.03 4.95
CA SER A 334 -6.18 7.46 5.28
C SER A 334 -4.73 7.93 5.55
N ARG A 335 -4.24 8.88 4.74
CA ARG A 335 -2.97 9.59 4.95
C ARG A 335 -3.10 11.10 4.71
N ILE A 336 -3.05 11.86 5.79
CA ILE A 336 -3.04 13.33 5.73
C ILE A 336 -1.62 13.86 5.48
N MET A 337 -1.48 14.79 4.53
CA MET A 337 -0.25 15.54 4.22
C MET A 337 -0.32 17.01 4.66
N GLY A 338 0.80 17.73 4.56
CA GLY A 338 0.91 19.17 4.88
C GLY A 338 1.26 19.51 6.33
N PHE A 339 1.84 20.71 6.54
CA PHE A 339 2.38 21.16 7.83
C PHE A 339 1.31 21.50 8.88
N LEU A 340 0.24 22.20 8.50
CA LEU A 340 -0.84 22.58 9.42
C LEU A 340 -1.56 21.35 10.01
N ASN A 341 -1.53 20.22 9.29
CA ASN A 341 -2.12 18.96 9.72
C ASN A 341 -1.22 18.15 10.67
N THR A 342 -0.01 18.62 10.98
CA THR A 342 0.93 17.89 11.86
C THR A 342 0.37 17.52 13.24
N PRO A 343 -0.47 18.32 13.94
CA PRO A 343 -1.07 17.90 15.20
C PRO A 343 -2.00 16.69 15.03
N ILE A 344 -2.76 16.64 13.94
CA ILE A 344 -3.67 15.52 13.61
C ILE A 344 -2.86 14.28 13.25
N ARG A 345 -1.78 14.43 12.47
CA ARG A 345 -0.84 13.35 12.15
C ARG A 345 -0.21 12.75 13.41
N ILE A 346 0.21 13.60 14.37
CA ILE A 346 0.74 13.17 15.67
C ILE A 346 -0.33 12.44 16.49
N TYR A 347 -1.55 12.97 16.58
CA TYR A 347 -2.66 12.32 17.29
C TYR A 347 -3.00 10.94 16.72
N ARG A 348 -3.08 10.81 15.39
CA ARG A 348 -3.30 9.51 14.72
C ARG A 348 -2.12 8.56 14.93
N TRP A 349 -0.89 9.06 14.93
CA TRP A 349 0.31 8.26 15.12
C TRP A 349 0.41 7.63 16.53
N PHE A 350 -0.10 8.31 17.56
CA PHE A 350 -0.23 7.77 18.92
C PHE A 350 -1.46 6.88 19.16
N ASN A 351 -2.40 6.83 18.20
CA ASN A 351 -3.64 6.05 18.31
C ASN A 351 -3.78 4.98 17.20
N LYS A 352 -2.66 4.58 16.58
CA LYS A 352 -2.65 3.54 15.55
C LYS A 352 -3.17 2.18 16.03
N ARG A 353 -3.21 1.91 17.34
CA ARG A 353 -3.90 0.74 17.91
C ARG A 353 -5.36 0.60 17.45
N HIS A 354 -6.12 1.69 17.33
CA HIS A 354 -7.53 1.63 16.94
C HIS A 354 -7.71 1.31 15.46
N LEU A 355 -6.85 1.85 14.59
CA LEU A 355 -6.77 1.48 13.18
C LEU A 355 -6.29 0.02 13.00
N ALA A 356 -5.42 -0.48 13.89
CA ALA A 356 -5.01 -1.88 13.87
C ALA A 356 -6.14 -2.84 14.31
N ASP A 357 -7.06 -2.38 15.17
CA ASP A 357 -8.26 -3.14 15.54
C ASP A 357 -9.30 -3.14 14.42
N SER A 358 -9.67 -1.99 13.86
CA SER A 358 -10.70 -1.94 12.81
C SER A 358 -10.30 -2.66 11.51
N ILE A 359 -9.03 -2.54 11.10
CA ILE A 359 -8.51 -3.30 9.96
C ILE A 359 -8.35 -4.79 10.31
N GLY A 360 -8.06 -5.11 11.58
CA GLY A 360 -8.05 -6.48 12.07
C GLY A 360 -9.43 -7.14 11.96
N GLU A 361 -10.46 -6.43 12.40
CA GLU A 361 -11.87 -6.83 12.31
C GLU A 361 -12.31 -7.05 10.86
N ALA A 362 -12.08 -6.06 9.97
CA ALA A 362 -12.41 -6.17 8.55
C ALA A 362 -11.67 -7.34 7.86
N THR A 363 -10.38 -7.54 8.15
CA THR A 363 -9.61 -8.67 7.58
C THR A 363 -10.12 -10.02 8.09
N VAL A 364 -10.57 -10.09 9.34
CA VAL A 364 -11.15 -11.33 9.90
C VAL A 364 -12.56 -11.61 9.36
N ALA A 365 -13.35 -10.59 9.04
CA ALA A 365 -14.62 -10.75 8.31
C ALA A 365 -14.40 -11.34 6.91
N VAL A 366 -13.36 -10.89 6.17
CA VAL A 366 -12.95 -11.53 4.90
C VAL A 366 -12.67 -13.00 5.12
N VAL A 367 -11.80 -13.33 6.08
CA VAL A 367 -11.33 -14.71 6.37
C VAL A 367 -12.48 -15.66 6.75
N PHE A 368 -13.45 -15.22 7.53
CA PHE A 368 -14.65 -16.02 7.85
C PHE A 368 -15.74 -15.99 6.76
N ALA A 369 -15.51 -15.29 5.65
CA ALA A 369 -16.47 -15.05 4.58
C ALA A 369 -17.79 -14.41 5.06
N SER A 370 -17.72 -13.55 6.08
CA SER A 370 -18.87 -12.87 6.68
C SER A 370 -19.36 -11.73 5.79
N THR A 371 -20.29 -12.03 4.88
CA THR A 371 -20.82 -11.08 3.90
C THR A 371 -22.20 -10.55 4.28
N ARG A 372 -22.50 -9.32 3.85
CA ARG A 372 -23.86 -8.77 3.68
C ARG A 372 -24.11 -8.37 2.22
N PRO A 373 -25.37 -8.16 1.80
CA PRO A 373 -25.66 -7.48 0.54
C PRO A 373 -25.04 -6.06 0.51
N TYR A 374 -24.74 -5.59 -0.70
CA TYR A 374 -24.33 -4.22 -0.96
C TYR A 374 -25.52 -3.26 -0.81
N ASP A 375 -25.35 -2.16 -0.07
CA ASP A 375 -26.34 -1.09 0.05
C ASP A 375 -25.96 0.10 -0.85
N MET A 376 -26.83 0.39 -1.82
CA MET A 376 -26.67 1.49 -2.77
C MET A 376 -26.67 2.88 -2.12
N ASN A 377 -27.11 3.02 -0.88
CA ASN A 377 -27.13 4.31 -0.18
C ASN A 377 -25.83 4.56 0.61
N THR A 378 -25.30 3.53 1.27
CA THR A 378 -24.16 3.66 2.19
C THR A 378 -22.81 3.29 1.55
N ASP A 379 -22.77 2.20 0.77
CA ASP A 379 -21.50 1.67 0.25
C ASP A 379 -20.83 2.52 -0.85
N PRO A 380 -21.55 3.33 -1.66
CA PRO A 380 -20.90 4.29 -2.56
C PRO A 380 -20.10 5.38 -1.84
N ASP A 381 -20.43 5.71 -0.59
CA ASP A 381 -19.74 6.73 0.23
C ASP A 381 -18.70 6.12 1.19
N ALA A 382 -18.47 4.81 1.14
CA ALA A 382 -17.44 4.14 1.93
C ALA A 382 -16.05 4.76 1.70
N LEU A 383 -15.37 5.19 2.77
CA LEU A 383 -14.09 5.93 2.73
C LEU A 383 -14.13 7.34 2.08
N ILE A 384 -15.29 7.98 1.94
CA ILE A 384 -15.37 9.37 1.40
C ILE A 384 -14.55 10.37 2.23
N SER A 385 -14.39 10.13 3.54
CA SER A 385 -13.53 10.92 4.42
C SER A 385 -12.04 10.88 4.05
N GLU A 386 -11.57 9.86 3.32
CA GLU A 386 -10.21 9.83 2.78
C GLU A 386 -10.06 10.82 1.63
N VAL A 387 -11.09 10.95 0.77
CA VAL A 387 -11.13 11.96 -0.29
C VAL A 387 -10.98 13.36 0.30
N ASP A 388 -11.63 13.65 1.42
CA ASP A 388 -11.52 14.94 2.11
C ASP A 388 -10.08 15.26 2.55
N GLU A 389 -9.35 14.26 3.02
CA GLU A 389 -7.97 14.38 3.51
C GLU A 389 -6.90 14.57 2.42
N TRP A 390 -7.22 14.24 1.16
CA TRP A 390 -6.28 14.36 0.05
C TRP A 390 -5.79 15.80 -0.21
N PRO A 391 -4.58 15.99 -0.76
CA PRO A 391 -4.00 17.31 -0.97
C PRO A 391 -4.86 18.22 -1.87
N LYS A 392 -5.18 19.44 -1.42
CA LYS A 392 -6.07 20.36 -2.16
C LYS A 392 -5.57 20.75 -3.55
N ASN A 393 -4.24 20.79 -3.76
CA ASN A 393 -3.64 21.05 -5.07
C ASN A 393 -3.86 19.85 -6.00
N TRP A 394 -3.66 18.63 -5.47
CA TRP A 394 -3.90 17.38 -6.18
C TRP A 394 -5.36 17.25 -6.64
N LYS A 395 -6.35 17.53 -5.77
CA LYS A 395 -7.77 17.50 -6.16
C LYS A 395 -8.11 18.43 -7.34
N LYS A 396 -7.49 19.62 -7.42
CA LYS A 396 -7.71 20.57 -8.53
C LYS A 396 -7.15 20.04 -9.84
N LYS A 397 -5.87 19.66 -9.82
CA LYS A 397 -5.15 18.97 -10.90
C LYS A 397 -5.95 17.74 -11.38
N GLY A 398 -6.52 17.01 -10.43
CA GLY A 398 -7.46 15.91 -10.55
C GLY A 398 -8.69 16.24 -11.39
N ILE A 399 -9.42 17.29 -11.03
CA ILE A 399 -10.62 17.75 -11.76
C ILE A 399 -10.26 18.31 -13.14
N GLU A 400 -9.20 19.13 -13.24
CA GLU A 400 -8.79 19.82 -14.46
C GLU A 400 -8.45 18.88 -15.64
N LYS A 401 -8.02 17.64 -15.35
CA LYS A 401 -7.62 16.63 -16.34
C LYS A 401 -8.52 15.38 -16.34
N GLY A 402 -9.58 15.33 -15.54
CA GLY A 402 -10.53 14.22 -15.51
C GLY A 402 -10.04 12.94 -14.80
N SER A 403 -9.33 13.08 -13.67
CA SER A 403 -8.88 11.97 -12.82
C SER A 403 -10.02 11.05 -12.39
N GLU A 404 -9.78 9.75 -12.44
CA GLU A 404 -10.80 8.71 -12.18
C GLU A 404 -11.28 8.70 -10.72
N TRP A 405 -10.39 9.03 -9.77
CA TRP A 405 -10.74 9.16 -8.35
C TRP A 405 -11.47 10.48 -8.03
N MET A 406 -11.50 11.44 -8.97
CA MET A 406 -12.23 12.70 -8.86
C MET A 406 -13.51 12.72 -9.71
N ALA A 407 -13.76 11.69 -10.52
CA ALA A 407 -15.01 11.49 -11.23
C ALA A 407 -16.16 11.19 -10.23
N PRO A 408 -17.42 11.55 -10.56
CA PRO A 408 -18.56 11.25 -9.70
C PRO A 408 -18.75 9.72 -9.58
N PHE A 409 -18.57 9.19 -8.37
CA PHE A 409 -18.68 7.75 -8.13
C PHE A 409 -20.16 7.33 -8.14
N LYS A 410 -20.62 6.82 -9.28
CA LYS A 410 -21.95 6.20 -9.42
C LYS A 410 -21.80 4.70 -9.69
N VAL A 411 -22.57 3.90 -8.96
CA VAL A 411 -22.72 2.46 -9.17
C VAL A 411 -24.02 2.19 -9.93
N ASP A 412 -23.98 1.26 -10.88
CA ASP A 412 -25.13 0.81 -11.65
C ASP A 412 -26.02 -0.13 -10.82
N GLU A 413 -27.33 0.10 -10.84
CA GLU A 413 -28.31 -0.68 -10.06
C GLU A 413 -28.26 -2.18 -10.38
N ARG A 414 -27.99 -2.55 -11.62
CA ARG A 414 -27.88 -3.94 -12.09
C ARG A 414 -26.70 -4.65 -11.44
N ILE A 415 -25.57 -3.96 -11.34
CA ILE A 415 -24.34 -4.49 -10.74
C ILE A 415 -24.46 -4.46 -9.21
N GLY A 416 -24.80 -3.33 -8.60
CA GLY A 416 -24.87 -3.20 -7.14
C GLY A 416 -25.87 -4.14 -6.47
N SER A 417 -27.02 -4.42 -7.10
CA SER A 417 -27.97 -5.46 -6.62
C SER A 417 -27.42 -6.89 -6.63
N SER A 418 -26.29 -7.11 -7.30
CA SER A 418 -25.58 -8.39 -7.41
C SER A 418 -24.30 -8.43 -6.57
N LEU A 419 -23.91 -7.34 -5.91
CA LEU A 419 -22.69 -7.24 -5.10
C LEU A 419 -22.94 -7.67 -3.64
N SER A 420 -21.85 -8.05 -2.98
CA SER A 420 -21.80 -8.31 -1.53
C SER A 420 -20.54 -7.72 -0.91
N VAL A 421 -20.63 -7.36 0.36
CA VAL A 421 -19.59 -6.64 1.11
C VAL A 421 -19.26 -7.40 2.38
N TYR A 422 -17.99 -7.55 2.71
CA TYR A 422 -17.57 -8.13 3.99
C TYR A 422 -17.83 -7.15 5.14
N THR A 423 -18.43 -7.65 6.22
CA THR A 423 -18.84 -6.90 7.41
C THR A 423 -18.63 -7.80 8.63
N SER A 424 -18.33 -7.23 9.80
CA SER A 424 -18.21 -8.07 10.99
C SER A 424 -19.59 -8.45 11.52
N THR A 425 -19.72 -9.61 12.17
CA THR A 425 -20.99 -10.01 12.80
C THR A 425 -21.44 -9.00 13.86
N THR A 426 -20.51 -8.26 14.46
CA THR A 426 -20.81 -7.14 15.39
C THR A 426 -21.69 -6.08 14.74
N GLU A 427 -21.41 -5.69 13.49
CA GLU A 427 -22.21 -4.73 12.72
C GLU A 427 -23.56 -5.34 12.29
N GLN A 428 -23.56 -6.65 11.98
CA GLN A 428 -24.80 -7.36 11.60
C GLN A 428 -25.81 -7.41 12.75
N ASP A 429 -25.37 -7.59 14.00
CA ASP A 429 -26.25 -7.59 15.17
C ASP A 429 -26.86 -6.19 15.46
N GLU A 430 -26.13 -5.10 15.21
CA GLU A 430 -26.65 -3.73 15.34
C GLU A 430 -27.73 -3.43 14.28
N PHE A 431 -27.53 -3.85 13.01
CA PHE A 431 -28.53 -3.71 11.95
C PHE A 431 -29.70 -4.72 12.06
N SER A 432 -29.47 -5.90 12.63
CA SER A 432 -30.50 -6.93 12.84
C SER A 432 -31.36 -6.68 14.08
N SER A 433 -31.05 -5.64 14.88
CA SER A 433 -31.84 -5.21 16.02
C SER A 433 -32.97 -4.26 15.56
N PRO A 434 -34.23 -4.73 15.39
CA PRO A 434 -35.33 -3.81 15.11
C PRO A 434 -35.46 -2.82 16.27
N SER A 435 -35.60 -1.53 15.96
CA SER A 435 -35.77 -0.50 16.97
C SER A 435 -36.93 -0.85 17.89
N SER A 436 -36.64 -1.13 19.16
CA SER A 436 -37.65 -1.45 20.17
C SER A 436 -38.56 -0.23 20.37
N SER A 437 -39.71 -0.23 19.69
CA SER A 437 -40.69 0.84 19.72
C SER A 437 -41.16 1.07 21.16
N SER A 438 -40.87 2.26 21.69
CA SER A 438 -41.35 2.70 22.99
C SER A 438 -42.86 2.94 22.94
N GLU A 439 -43.63 2.10 23.63
CA GLU A 439 -44.96 2.43 24.15
C GLU A 439 -44.85 3.26 25.45
#